data_AF-A0A5B9G2V0-F1
#
_entry.id   AF-A0A5B9G2V0-F1
#
_cell.length_a   1.000
_cell.length_b   1.000
_cell.length_c   1.000
_cell.angle_alpha   90.00
_cell.angle_beta   90.00
_cell.angle_gamma   90.00
#
_symmetry.space_group_name_H-M   'P 1'
#
loop_
_entity.id
_entity.type
_entity.pdbx_description
1 polymer ?
#
loop_
_entity_poly.entity_id
_entity_poly.type
_entity_poly.pdbx_seq_one_letter_code
_entity_poly.pdbx_strand_id
1 'polypeptide(L)'
;MESAVMQRLVATMTFAFLAFAAVPSEPMTVVLAITTTLVLGYVALRMASRPSAQATVPGIGRRARAHSQALDRSPEPQHPTTDGRPRSRAPGVFLSA
;
A
#
# COMPACT_ATOMS: atom_id res chain seq x y z
N MET A 1 25.65 15.79 11.54
CA MET A 1 24.23 15.42 11.34
C MET A 1 23.34 15.89 12.49
N GLU A 2 23.82 15.95 13.74
CA GLU A 2 23.04 16.47 14.89
C GLU A 2 22.62 17.94 14.76
N SER A 3 23.48 18.80 14.21
CA SER A 3 23.16 20.23 14.01
C SER A 3 21.95 20.45 13.11
N ALA A 4 21.78 19.63 12.07
CA ALA A 4 20.63 19.73 11.16
C ALA A 4 19.31 19.29 11.81
N VAL A 5 19.35 18.32 12.74
CA VAL A 5 18.17 17.88 13.50
C VAL A 5 17.76 18.97 14.50
N MET A 6 18.72 19.55 15.21
CA MET A 6 18.49 20.62 16.17
C MET A 6 17.95 21.88 15.49
N GLN A 7 18.50 22.25 14.33
CA GLN A 7 18.04 23.38 13.55
C GLN A 7 16.62 23.18 13.00
N ARG A 8 16.27 21.96 12.58
CA ARG A 8 14.88 21.61 12.19
C ARG A 8 13.93 21.69 13.37
N LEU A 9 14.34 21.22 14.55
CA LEU A 9 13.51 21.23 15.75
C LEU A 9 13.29 22.66 16.28
N VAL A 10 14.33 23.50 16.24
CA VAL A 10 14.19 24.93 16.55
C VAL A 10 13.26 25.61 15.55
N ALA A 11 13.44 25.36 14.24
CA ALA A 11 12.58 25.95 13.21
C ALA A 11 11.11 25.55 13.38
N THR A 12 10.81 24.28 13.69
CA THR A 12 9.44 23.82 13.91
C THR A 12 8.84 24.40 15.19
N MET A 13 9.60 24.47 16.27
CA MET A 13 9.16 25.10 17.52
C MET A 13 8.87 26.60 17.35
N THR A 14 9.77 27.33 16.69
CA THR A 14 9.57 28.77 16.41
C THR A 14 8.37 29.00 15.52
N PHE A 15 8.19 28.17 14.48
CA PHE A 15 7.03 28.28 13.60
C PHE A 15 5.71 28.00 14.34
N ALA A 16 5.67 26.97 15.19
CA ALA A 16 4.50 26.66 16.00
C ALA A 16 4.16 27.80 16.98
N PHE A 17 5.18 28.40 17.60
CA PHE A 17 5.01 29.54 18.49
C PHE A 17 4.48 30.77 17.76
N LEU A 18 5.04 31.10 16.58
CA LEU A 18 4.56 32.22 15.76
C LEU A 18 3.12 32.01 15.28
N ALA A 19 2.78 30.79 14.86
CA ALA A 19 1.42 30.44 14.47
C ALA A 19 0.44 30.61 15.65
N PHE A 20 0.85 30.22 16.86
CA PHE A 20 0.06 30.40 18.07
C PHE A 20 -0.08 31.89 18.46
N ALA A 21 1.01 32.65 18.40
CA ALA A 21 1.02 34.08 18.73
C ALA A 21 0.20 34.93 17.75
N ALA A 22 0.03 34.48 16.50
CA ALA A 22 -0.79 35.13 15.50
C ALA A 22 -2.31 34.92 15.71
N VAL A 23 -2.71 34.04 16.63
CA VAL A 23 -4.12 33.85 16.96
C VAL A 23 -4.59 35.07 17.77
N PRO A 24 -5.65 35.78 17.34
CA PRO A 24 -6.22 36.88 18.11
C PRO A 24 -6.53 36.40 19.52
N SER A 25 -6.29 37.23 20.55
CA SER A 25 -6.50 36.88 21.96
C SER A 25 -7.97 36.87 22.38
N GLU A 26 -8.89 36.72 21.43
CA GLU A 26 -10.29 36.53 21.74
C GLU A 26 -10.52 35.08 22.21
N PRO A 27 -11.31 34.86 23.27
CA PRO A 27 -11.52 33.52 23.81
C PRO A 27 -12.10 32.57 22.75
N MET A 28 -12.86 33.09 21.80
CA MET A 28 -13.48 32.31 20.73
C MET A 28 -12.49 31.86 19.64
N THR A 29 -11.49 32.68 19.30
CA THR A 29 -10.49 32.36 18.26
C THR A 29 -9.52 31.29 18.72
N VAL A 30 -9.15 31.28 20.01
CA VAL A 30 -8.30 30.22 20.60
C VAL A 30 -9.02 28.88 20.59
N VAL A 31 -10.30 28.86 20.99
CA VAL A 31 -11.12 27.64 20.97
C VAL A 31 -11.29 27.11 19.54
N LEU A 32 -11.55 28.00 18.57
CA LEU A 32 -11.63 27.63 17.15
C LEU A 32 -10.30 27.05 16.64
N ALA A 33 -9.17 27.70 16.93
CA ALA A 33 -7.86 27.23 16.48
C ALA A 33 -7.50 25.83 17.04
N ILE A 34 -7.78 25.59 18.32
CA ILE A 34 -7.54 24.27 18.95
C ILE A 34 -8.45 23.22 18.32
N THR A 35 -9.75 23.50 18.20
CA THR A 35 -10.72 22.55 17.65
C THR A 35 -10.43 22.22 16.19
N THR A 36 -10.12 23.21 15.35
CA THR A 36 -9.75 22.96 13.95
C THR A 36 -8.49 22.13 13.84
N THR A 37 -7.48 22.42 14.67
CA THR A 37 -6.20 21.68 14.66
C THR A 37 -6.40 20.22 15.05
N LEU A 38 -7.23 19.95 16.08
CA LEU A 38 -7.55 18.59 16.51
C LEU A 38 -8.33 17.82 15.44
N VAL A 39 -9.31 18.45 14.79
CA VAL A 39 -10.09 17.83 13.71
C VAL A 39 -9.20 17.49 12.51
N LEU A 40 -8.37 18.43 12.06
CA LEU A 40 -7.42 18.21 10.97
C LEU A 40 -6.41 17.11 11.30
N GLY A 41 -5.85 17.11 12.51
CA GLY A 41 -4.93 16.08 12.99
C GLY A 41 -5.58 14.69 13.02
N TYR A 42 -6.82 14.60 13.51
CA TYR A 42 -7.58 13.35 13.53
C TYR A 42 -7.86 12.83 12.12
N VAL A 43 -8.29 13.70 11.19
CA VAL A 43 -8.55 13.32 9.79
C VAL A 43 -7.26 12.84 9.11
N ALA A 44 -6.16 13.56 9.28
CA ALA A 44 -4.86 13.17 8.72
C ALA A 44 -4.40 11.80 9.25
N LEU A 45 -4.54 11.55 10.56
CA LEU A 45 -4.23 10.25 11.16
C LEU A 45 -5.12 9.14 10.58
N ARG A 46 -6.41 9.41 10.39
CA ARG A 46 -7.36 8.44 9.82
C ARG A 46 -7.09 8.15 8.35
N MET A 47 -6.59 9.11 7.59
CA MET A 47 -6.18 8.90 6.20
C MET A 47 -4.86 8.15 6.11
N ALA A 48 -3.87 8.50 6.93
CA ALA A 48 -2.57 7.84 6.97
C ALA A 48 -2.65 6.38 7.49
N SER A 49 -3.58 6.09 8.40
CA SER A 49 -3.81 4.74 8.94
C SER A 49 -4.65 3.85 8.03
N ARG A 50 -5.15 4.33 6.88
CA ARG A 50 -5.79 3.43 5.91
C ARG A 50 -4.70 2.53 5.34
N PRO A 51 -4.81 1.19 5.50
CA PRO A 51 -3.91 0.30 4.80
C PRO A 51 -4.07 0.58 3.31
N SER A 52 -2.97 0.93 2.64
CA SER A 52 -2.96 1.03 1.18
C SER A 52 -3.50 -0.30 0.65
N ALA A 53 -4.62 -0.27 -0.08
CA ALA A 53 -5.23 -1.46 -0.68
C ALA A 53 -4.28 -2.23 -1.63
N GLN A 54 -3.06 -1.74 -1.83
CA GLN A 54 -1.97 -2.38 -2.58
C GLN A 54 -1.11 -3.35 -1.76
N ALA A 55 -1.25 -3.37 -0.43
CA ALA A 55 -0.54 -4.33 0.40
C ALA A 55 -1.49 -5.44 0.86
N THR A 56 -1.18 -6.67 0.42
CA THR A 56 -1.66 -7.95 0.99
C THR A 56 -2.77 -8.67 0.20
N VAL A 57 -2.40 -9.20 -0.97
CA VAL A 57 -2.78 -10.60 -1.28
C VAL A 57 -1.60 -11.46 -0.80
N PRO A 58 -1.65 -12.01 0.43
CA PRO A 58 -0.55 -12.77 0.96
C PRO A 58 -0.53 -14.13 0.27
N GLY A 59 0.44 -14.34 -0.62
CA GLY A 59 1.08 -15.63 -0.87
C GLY A 59 0.27 -16.79 -1.50
N ILE A 60 -1.05 -16.81 -1.44
CA ILE A 60 -1.85 -17.96 -1.90
C ILE A 60 -1.96 -17.88 -3.42
N GLY A 61 -1.39 -18.86 -4.10
CA GLY A 61 -1.47 -19.01 -5.55
C GLY A 61 -0.55 -18.08 -6.36
N ARG A 62 0.40 -17.34 -5.77
CA ARG A 62 1.40 -16.58 -6.55
C ARG A 62 2.31 -17.53 -7.33
N ARG A 63 2.78 -18.61 -6.68
CA ARG A 63 3.58 -19.66 -7.33
C ARG A 63 2.78 -20.42 -8.39
N ALA A 64 1.52 -20.75 -8.09
CA ALA A 64 0.62 -21.39 -9.05
C ALA A 64 0.37 -20.51 -10.29
N ARG A 65 0.07 -19.22 -10.10
CA ARG A 65 -0.09 -18.26 -11.21
C ARG A 65 1.18 -18.09 -12.03
N ALA A 66 2.35 -17.98 -11.38
CA ALA A 66 3.62 -17.90 -12.08
C ALA A 66 3.91 -19.19 -12.90
N HIS A 67 3.57 -20.35 -12.36
CA HIS A 67 3.71 -21.63 -13.04
C HIS A 67 2.76 -21.78 -14.23
N SER A 68 1.47 -21.42 -14.07
CA SER A 68 0.51 -21.40 -15.19
C SER A 68 0.96 -20.45 -16.30
N GLN A 69 1.41 -19.24 -15.95
CA GLN A 69 1.94 -18.29 -16.94
C GLN A 69 3.20 -18.81 -17.65
N ALA A 70 4.04 -19.61 -16.98
CA ALA A 70 5.19 -20.23 -17.61
C ALA A 70 4.77 -21.33 -18.60
N LEU A 71 3.78 -22.15 -18.24
CA LEU A 71 3.22 -23.17 -19.13
C LEU A 71 2.50 -22.57 -20.33
N ASP A 72 1.81 -21.44 -20.17
CA ASP A 72 1.11 -20.74 -21.26
C ASP A 72 2.03 -20.22 -22.35
N ARG A 73 3.25 -19.78 -21.98
CA ARG A 73 4.27 -19.32 -22.94
C ARG A 73 5.02 -20.45 -23.63
N SER A 74 4.95 -21.67 -23.12
CA SER A 74 5.61 -22.82 -23.74
C SER A 74 4.76 -23.34 -24.91
N PRO A 75 5.37 -23.64 -26.07
CA PRO A 75 4.65 -24.28 -27.17
C PRO A 75 4.04 -25.60 -26.69
N GLU A 76 2.85 -25.90 -27.18
CA GLU A 76 2.18 -27.15 -26.81
C GLU A 76 3.04 -28.35 -27.22
N PRO A 77 3.20 -29.38 -26.36
CA PRO A 77 3.96 -30.56 -26.72
C PRO A 77 3.34 -31.24 -27.95
N GLN A 78 4.03 -31.18 -29.08
CA GLN A 78 3.63 -31.86 -30.32
C GLN A 78 4.23 -33.26 -30.34
N HIS A 79 3.40 -34.29 -30.41
CA HIS A 79 3.86 -35.67 -30.55
C HIS A 79 3.77 -36.07 -32.03
N PRO A 80 4.85 -36.63 -32.62
CA PRO A 80 4.97 -36.82 -34.08
C PRO A 80 3.92 -37.76 -34.69
N THR A 81 3.22 -38.55 -33.88
CA THR A 81 2.20 -39.50 -34.35
C THR A 81 0.76 -39.12 -33.96
N THR A 82 0.54 -37.93 -33.41
CA THR A 82 -0.80 -37.45 -33.04
C THR A 82 -0.93 -36.00 -33.47
N ASP A 83 -1.16 -35.80 -34.77
CA ASP A 83 -1.45 -34.49 -35.33
C ASP A 83 -2.73 -33.92 -34.73
N GLY A 84 -2.63 -32.71 -34.17
CA GLY A 84 -3.78 -31.87 -33.84
C GLY A 84 -4.57 -32.20 -32.57
N ARG A 85 -4.12 -33.14 -31.72
CA ARG A 85 -4.82 -33.42 -30.46
C ARG A 85 -4.16 -32.68 -29.29
N PRO A 86 -4.79 -31.64 -28.70
CA PRO A 86 -4.19 -30.92 -27.60
C PRO A 86 -4.05 -31.83 -26.38
N ARG A 87 -2.87 -31.87 -25.78
CA ARG A 87 -2.61 -32.67 -24.57
C ARG A 87 -2.67 -31.77 -23.33
N SER A 88 -3.32 -32.28 -22.28
CA SER A 88 -3.35 -31.61 -20.97
C SER A 88 -1.93 -31.35 -20.47
N ARG A 89 -1.64 -30.09 -20.13
CA ARG A 89 -0.35 -29.65 -19.58
C ARG A 89 -0.15 -30.00 -18.09
N ALA A 90 -1.20 -30.49 -17.43
CA ALA A 90 -1.14 -30.93 -16.05
C ALA A 90 -1.23 -32.46 -15.98
N PRO A 91 -0.58 -33.11 -14.99
CA PRO A 91 -0.79 -34.52 -14.74
C PRO A 91 -2.28 -34.75 -14.43
N GLY A 92 -3.00 -35.31 -15.40
CA GLY A 92 -4.36 -35.74 -15.21
C GLY A 92 -4.32 -36.93 -14.27
N VAL A 93 -4.95 -36.78 -13.09
CA VAL A 93 -5.37 -37.95 -12.33
C VAL A 93 -6.31 -38.71 -13.25
N PHE A 94 -5.84 -39.83 -13.81
CA PHE A 94 -6.70 -40.79 -14.44
C PHE A 94 -7.60 -41.34 -13.34
N LEU A 95 -8.79 -40.76 -13.19
CA LEU A 95 -9.88 -41.43 -12.49
C LEU A 95 -10.26 -42.63 -13.36
N SER A 96 -9.62 -43.77 -13.05
CA SER A 96 -10.12 -45.09 -13.41
C SER A 96 -11.53 -45.21 -12.84
N ALA A 97 -12.45 -45.68 -13.68
CA ALA A 97 -13.82 -46.03 -13.33
C ALA A 97 -13.90 -47.02 -12.17
#